data_AF-A0A0L6ULI7-F1
#
_entry.id   AF-A0A0L6ULI7-F1
#
_cell.length_a   1.000
_cell.length_b   1.000
_cell.length_c   1.000
_cell.angle_alpha   90.00
_cell.angle_beta   90.00
_cell.angle_gamma   90.00
#
_symmetry.space_group_name_H-M   'P 1'
#
loop_
_entity.id
_entity.type
_entity.pdbx_description
1 polymer ?
#
loop_
_entity_poly.entity_id
_entity_poly.type
_entity_poly.pdbx_seq_one_letter_code
_entity_poly.pdbx_strand_id
1 'polypeptide(L)'
;MHRAWTPFPAKNFHVWRCTLGLMLTLLAASMLVIYRARQPTQRGALPHDLSAAAMNSPSPDFSLSSQMPMDSTLDYRRMLESTTSPENFNQHHPTLGFGHIYCISLPTRHDRRETMSKISEALGVRLTFVDATSKDHPVIGWIGERASEVRKQKVELMAQHSGLEKDKIGGMGAGSVWLTVNNGQTANQEFLRDIELPSLAGARPEYEGKNWVEYLWSVSDHETLRSSRSDFNITNEMWDYQEEMLPRQINPATVSTYYNHLRVLRMIQESGEASALILEDDVDMEWDLERRWRSIERHLPSDWETVFLGHCWGHELIQPQLGHPNLHRSTDPLCLHGYGVSLQGSKKLLELYNDPWTSFQTPVDTCIPTFIKLGLNSFSIEPTIINQSKVLRSDIQSGKGSSWKGLLVDSVAERILRSEGKTVDSTWPNDVLDGKPRIDPASKPQKPYLFQQEREVLNTA
;
A
#
# COMPACT_ATOMS: atom_id res chain seq x y z
N MET A 1 -29.14 -42.46 -23.14
CA MET A 1 -30.26 -43.06 -22.36
C MET A 1 -29.95 -42.89 -20.87
N HIS A 2 -30.45 -41.82 -20.25
CA HIS A 2 -30.22 -41.51 -18.84
C HIS A 2 -31.27 -42.19 -17.96
N ARG A 3 -30.84 -43.00 -16.99
CA ARG A 3 -31.67 -43.49 -15.86
C ARG A 3 -31.58 -42.46 -14.73
N ALA A 4 -32.72 -41.86 -14.38
CA ALA A 4 -32.86 -41.01 -13.21
C ALA A 4 -33.00 -41.87 -11.94
N TRP A 5 -32.20 -41.56 -10.92
CA TRP A 5 -32.37 -42.05 -9.55
C TRP A 5 -33.20 -41.03 -8.76
N THR A 6 -34.30 -41.48 -8.16
CA THR A 6 -35.06 -40.72 -7.15
C THR A 6 -34.72 -41.25 -5.76
N PRO A 7 -34.41 -40.40 -4.77
CA PRO A 7 -34.36 -40.83 -3.39
C PRO A 7 -35.54 -40.27 -2.57
N PHE A 8 -36.23 -41.24 -1.96
CA PHE A 8 -37.05 -41.21 -0.74
C PHE A 8 -38.53 -40.75 -0.76
N PRO A 9 -39.45 -41.56 -0.18
CA PRO A 9 -40.87 -41.29 -0.14
C PRO A 9 -41.29 -40.42 1.05
N ALA A 10 -42.19 -39.48 0.76
CA ALA A 10 -42.73 -38.45 1.64
C ALA A 10 -43.76 -38.99 2.68
N LYS A 11 -43.36 -39.90 3.57
CA LYS A 11 -44.27 -40.38 4.65
C LYS A 11 -43.86 -40.02 6.09
N ASN A 12 -42.67 -39.49 6.35
CA ASN A 12 -42.22 -39.16 7.71
C ASN A 12 -41.81 -37.69 7.95
N PHE A 13 -42.23 -36.78 7.07
CA PHE A 13 -41.85 -35.36 7.14
C PHE A 13 -42.38 -34.65 8.42
N HIS A 14 -43.55 -35.06 8.91
CA HIS A 14 -44.12 -34.49 10.14
C HIS A 14 -43.35 -34.90 11.41
N VAL A 15 -42.85 -36.14 11.48
CA VAL A 15 -42.08 -36.62 12.64
C VAL A 15 -40.73 -35.90 12.73
N TRP A 16 -40.11 -35.61 11.58
CA TRP A 16 -38.86 -34.83 11.51
C TRP A 16 -39.02 -33.37 11.92
N ARG A 17 -40.13 -32.72 11.55
CA ARG A 17 -40.40 -31.33 11.99
C ARG A 17 -40.67 -31.24 13.49
N CYS A 18 -41.40 -32.21 14.05
CA CYS A 18 -41.67 -32.23 15.49
C CYS A 18 -40.40 -32.50 16.30
N THR A 19 -39.54 -33.43 15.86
CA THR A 19 -38.28 -33.74 16.55
C THR A 19 -37.27 -32.59 16.46
N LEU A 20 -37.16 -31.93 15.30
CA LEU A 20 -36.30 -30.76 15.14
C LEU A 20 -36.80 -29.56 15.97
N GLY A 21 -38.13 -29.36 16.04
CA GLY A 21 -38.74 -28.33 16.88
C GLY A 21 -38.47 -28.54 18.36
N LEU A 22 -38.54 -29.79 18.84
CA LEU A 22 -38.29 -30.15 20.24
C LEU A 22 -36.81 -30.03 20.62
N MET A 23 -35.89 -30.34 19.68
CA MET A 23 -34.46 -30.12 19.86
C MET A 23 -34.13 -28.63 19.98
N LEU A 24 -34.71 -27.78 19.12
CA LEU A 24 -34.49 -26.33 19.15
C LEU A 24 -35.02 -25.66 20.43
N THR A 25 -36.17 -26.11 20.95
CA THR A 25 -36.72 -25.57 22.21
C THR A 25 -35.89 -25.98 23.42
N LEU A 26 -35.38 -27.21 23.47
CA LEU A 26 -34.46 -27.67 24.53
C LEU A 26 -33.15 -26.89 24.49
N LEU A 27 -32.62 -26.58 23.30
CA LEU A 27 -31.38 -25.82 23.14
C LEU A 27 -31.56 -24.37 23.62
N ALA A 28 -32.68 -23.74 23.27
CA ALA A 28 -33.03 -22.39 23.74
C ALA A 28 -33.25 -22.33 25.27
N ALA A 29 -33.89 -23.35 25.86
CA ALA A 29 -34.05 -23.45 27.31
C ALA A 29 -32.69 -23.60 28.02
N SER A 30 -31.76 -24.39 27.46
CA SER A 30 -30.41 -24.55 28.04
C SER A 30 -29.62 -23.24 28.01
N MET A 31 -29.70 -22.47 26.92
CA MET A 31 -29.06 -21.16 26.80
C MET A 31 -29.62 -20.16 27.82
N LEU A 32 -30.92 -20.20 28.10
CA LEU A 32 -31.55 -19.32 29.09
C LEU A 32 -31.12 -19.65 30.52
N VAL A 33 -30.92 -20.94 30.84
CA VAL A 33 -30.40 -21.39 32.14
C VAL A 33 -28.94 -20.98 32.31
N ILE A 34 -28.11 -21.12 31.27
CA ILE A 34 -26.71 -20.68 31.29
C ILE A 34 -26.62 -19.15 31.44
N TYR A 35 -27.50 -18.39 30.77
CA TYR A 35 -27.56 -16.94 30.88
C TYR A 35 -27.98 -16.49 32.30
N ARG A 36 -28.96 -17.15 32.91
CA ARG A 36 -29.36 -16.88 34.31
C ARG A 36 -28.32 -17.29 35.33
N ALA A 37 -27.56 -18.36 35.08
CA ALA A 37 -26.47 -18.80 35.95
C ALA A 37 -25.22 -17.92 35.87
N ARG A 38 -25.09 -17.06 34.85
CA ARG A 38 -23.96 -16.14 34.64
C ARG A 38 -24.23 -14.68 35.02
N GLN A 39 -25.39 -14.35 35.58
CA GLN A 39 -25.59 -13.01 36.11
C GLN A 39 -24.82 -12.83 37.43
N PRO A 40 -23.95 -11.80 37.56
CA PRO A 40 -23.29 -11.50 38.82
C PRO A 40 -24.34 -11.04 39.84
N THR A 41 -24.34 -11.68 41.01
CA THR A 41 -25.10 -11.23 42.18
C THR A 41 -24.77 -9.78 42.50
N GLN A 42 -25.73 -8.87 42.33
CA GLN A 42 -25.73 -7.54 42.93
C GLN A 42 -25.66 -7.70 44.45
N ARG A 43 -24.50 -7.41 45.05
CA ARG A 43 -24.40 -7.17 46.49
C ARG A 43 -24.88 -5.75 46.78
N GLY A 44 -25.81 -5.68 47.72
CA GLY A 44 -26.58 -4.48 48.07
C GLY A 44 -25.74 -3.28 48.51
N ALA A 45 -26.30 -2.12 48.22
CA ALA A 45 -25.89 -0.84 48.78
C ALA A 45 -26.09 -0.81 50.30
N LEU A 46 -25.11 -0.27 51.01
CA LEU A 46 -25.25 0.25 52.37
C LEU A 46 -24.86 1.73 52.35
N PRO A 47 -25.54 2.60 53.12
CA PRO A 47 -25.40 4.05 53.03
C PRO A 47 -24.23 4.52 53.90
N HIS A 48 -23.45 5.48 53.40
CA HIS A 48 -22.59 6.27 54.27
C HIS A 48 -22.71 7.76 53.97
N ASP A 49 -22.89 8.47 55.06
CA ASP A 49 -23.25 9.88 55.22
C ASP A 49 -22.30 10.86 54.53
N LEU A 50 -22.92 11.94 54.04
CA LEU A 50 -22.25 13.20 53.72
C LEU A 50 -21.81 13.89 55.02
N SER A 51 -20.51 13.86 55.29
CA SER A 51 -19.87 14.74 56.27
C SER A 51 -18.78 15.55 55.56
N ALA A 52 -18.95 16.86 55.61
CA ALA A 52 -17.99 17.85 55.14
C ALA A 52 -16.64 17.72 55.88
N ALA A 53 -15.58 17.40 55.15
CA ALA A 53 -14.22 17.74 55.51
C ALA A 53 -13.49 18.12 54.21
N ALA A 54 -13.41 19.43 54.02
CA ALA A 54 -12.68 20.07 52.95
C ALA A 54 -11.16 19.91 53.16
N MET A 55 -10.45 19.90 52.04
CA MET A 55 -9.07 20.38 51.85
C MET A 55 -7.94 19.57 52.50
N ASN A 56 -7.31 18.72 51.69
CA ASN A 56 -5.85 18.73 51.42
C ASN A 56 -5.51 17.59 50.45
N SER A 57 -5.43 17.90 49.15
CA SER A 57 -4.82 17.00 48.16
C SER A 57 -3.36 17.40 47.97
N PRO A 58 -2.40 16.47 48.03
CA PRO A 58 -1.01 16.80 47.74
C PRO A 58 -0.86 17.01 46.22
N SER A 59 -0.22 18.11 45.83
CA SER A 59 0.22 18.35 44.46
C SER A 59 1.18 17.23 44.01
N PRO A 60 1.10 16.73 42.77
CA PRO A 60 2.08 15.77 42.28
C PRO A 60 3.42 16.47 42.07
N ASP A 61 4.41 16.09 42.86
CA ASP A 61 5.81 16.51 42.73
C ASP A 61 6.42 15.89 41.45
N PHE A 62 6.49 16.67 40.38
CA PHE A 62 7.23 16.31 39.17
C PHE A 62 8.71 16.70 39.33
N SER A 63 9.49 15.83 39.98
CA SER A 63 10.96 15.93 39.94
C SER A 63 11.50 15.16 38.72
N LEU A 64 11.59 15.83 37.58
CA LEU A 64 12.22 15.30 36.37
C LEU A 64 13.75 15.44 36.51
N SER A 65 14.42 14.34 36.84
CA SER A 65 15.88 14.27 36.90
C SER A 65 16.49 13.91 35.53
N SER A 66 17.55 14.63 35.19
CA SER A 66 18.50 14.49 34.08
C SER A 66 18.19 15.26 32.79
N GLN A 67 19.08 16.22 32.53
CA GLN A 67 19.04 17.26 31.52
C GLN A 67 19.60 16.76 30.19
N MET A 68 18.73 16.71 29.18
CA MET A 68 19.04 17.07 27.79
C MET A 68 18.29 18.38 27.51
N PRO A 69 18.73 19.26 26.59
CA PRO A 69 17.94 20.43 26.21
C PRO A 69 16.66 19.92 25.57
N MET A 70 15.57 19.92 26.34
CA MET A 70 14.29 19.35 25.92
C MET A 70 13.61 20.31 24.96
N ASP A 71 13.30 19.81 23.77
CA ASP A 71 12.48 20.51 22.80
C ASP A 71 11.05 20.65 23.35
N SER A 72 10.66 21.88 23.67
CA SER A 72 9.33 22.21 24.20
C SER A 72 8.20 21.93 23.20
N THR A 73 8.51 21.72 21.92
CA THR A 73 7.50 21.38 20.89
C THR A 73 6.82 20.03 21.17
N LEU A 74 7.46 19.12 21.90
CA LEU A 74 6.95 17.77 22.18
C LEU A 74 6.25 17.61 23.55
N ASP A 75 6.07 18.69 24.32
CA ASP A 75 5.52 18.62 25.68
C ASP A 75 4.08 18.07 25.72
N TYR A 76 3.24 18.49 24.76
CA TYR A 76 1.86 17.98 24.66
C TYR A 76 1.81 16.50 24.28
N ARG A 77 2.68 16.06 23.35
CA ARG A 77 2.82 14.63 22.99
C ARG A 77 3.25 13.82 24.21
N ARG A 78 4.28 14.27 24.93
CA ARG A 78 4.76 13.60 26.15
C ARG A 78 3.67 13.51 27.21
N MET A 79 2.88 14.58 27.40
CA MET A 79 1.71 14.57 28.28
C MET A 79 0.69 13.51 27.84
N LEU A 80 0.31 13.49 26.56
CA LEU A 80 -0.65 12.50 26.04
C LEU A 80 -0.12 11.06 26.14
N GLU A 81 1.13 10.81 25.76
CA GLU A 81 1.76 9.49 25.88
C GLU A 81 1.81 9.05 27.35
N SER A 82 2.24 9.92 28.26
CA SER A 82 2.27 9.61 29.70
C SER A 82 0.91 9.31 30.32
N THR A 83 -0.18 9.79 29.71
CA THR A 83 -1.55 9.62 30.22
C THR A 83 -2.34 8.54 29.50
N THR A 84 -1.95 8.16 28.28
CA THR A 84 -2.74 7.25 27.43
C THR A 84 -2.00 5.98 27.00
N SER A 85 -0.68 5.92 27.15
CA SER A 85 0.13 4.77 26.74
C SER A 85 0.57 3.91 27.93
N PRO A 86 0.55 2.58 27.82
CA PRO A 86 1.13 1.70 28.83
C PRO A 86 2.64 1.96 28.97
N GLU A 87 3.21 1.81 30.18
CA GLU A 87 4.62 2.17 30.47
C GLU A 87 5.66 1.58 29.51
N ASN A 88 5.39 0.42 28.93
CA ASN A 88 6.26 -0.26 27.96
C ASN A 88 6.16 0.29 26.52
N PHE A 89 5.31 1.27 26.25
CA PHE A 89 5.18 1.98 24.97
C PHE A 89 5.76 3.42 25.01
N ASN A 90 6.36 3.83 26.12
CA ASN A 90 6.67 5.23 26.43
C ASN A 90 8.00 5.78 25.88
N GLN A 91 8.68 5.05 24.98
CA GLN A 91 9.91 5.55 24.36
C GLN A 91 9.66 5.95 22.91
N HIS A 92 9.40 7.24 22.73
CA HIS A 92 9.31 7.84 21.41
C HIS A 92 10.63 7.72 20.65
N HIS A 93 10.57 7.25 19.42
CA HIS A 93 11.68 7.18 18.49
C HIS A 93 11.40 8.09 17.28
N PRO A 94 12.33 9.01 16.93
CA PRO A 94 12.12 9.96 15.84
C PRO A 94 11.99 9.30 14.46
N THR A 95 12.35 8.03 14.32
CA THR A 95 12.19 7.24 13.09
C THR A 95 11.11 6.17 13.20
N LEU A 96 10.31 6.17 14.27
CA LEU A 96 9.28 5.15 14.55
C LEU A 96 9.80 3.72 14.66
N GLY A 97 11.12 3.49 14.61
CA GLY A 97 11.72 2.15 14.60
C GLY A 97 12.43 1.76 13.33
N PHE A 98 12.20 2.49 12.26
CA PHE A 98 12.96 2.33 11.03
C PHE A 98 14.38 2.87 11.21
N GLY A 99 15.32 2.43 10.36
CA GLY A 99 16.61 3.10 10.24
C GLY A 99 16.44 4.55 9.82
N HIS A 100 15.56 4.79 8.84
CA HIS A 100 15.29 6.13 8.31
C HIS A 100 13.85 6.33 7.83
N ILE A 101 13.39 7.58 7.74
CA ILE A 101 12.12 7.95 7.09
C ILE A 101 12.38 8.90 5.93
N TYR A 102 12.05 8.47 4.71
CA TYR A 102 12.18 9.25 3.49
C TYR A 102 10.82 9.79 3.03
N CYS A 103 10.79 11.04 2.58
CA CYS A 103 9.62 11.66 1.95
C CYS A 103 9.97 12.09 0.52
N ILE A 104 9.40 11.43 -0.48
CA ILE A 104 9.58 11.78 -1.89
C ILE A 104 8.75 13.03 -2.17
N SER A 105 9.41 14.11 -2.59
CA SER A 105 8.73 15.37 -2.89
C SER A 105 9.46 16.12 -3.98
N LEU A 106 8.72 16.78 -4.87
CA LEU A 106 9.34 17.71 -5.82
C LEU A 106 9.93 18.91 -5.05
N PRO A 107 11.15 19.38 -5.36
CA PRO A 107 11.76 20.55 -4.70
C PRO A 107 10.90 21.82 -4.79
N THR A 108 10.12 21.93 -5.86
CA THR A 108 9.23 23.07 -6.14
C THR A 108 7.90 23.00 -5.39
N ARG A 109 7.53 21.86 -4.78
CA ARG A 109 6.29 21.68 -4.01
C ARG A 109 6.46 22.13 -2.57
N HIS A 110 6.76 23.42 -2.40
CA HIS A 110 6.93 24.04 -1.08
C HIS A 110 5.68 23.89 -0.21
N ASP A 111 4.49 23.89 -0.82
CA ASP A 111 3.21 23.66 -0.15
C ASP A 111 3.16 22.28 0.53
N ARG A 112 3.49 21.21 -0.20
CA ARG A 112 3.49 19.84 0.32
C ARG A 112 4.60 19.62 1.34
N ARG A 113 5.81 20.14 1.09
CA ARG A 113 6.93 20.06 2.03
C ARG A 113 6.63 20.79 3.34
N GLU A 114 5.96 21.93 3.31
CA GLU A 114 5.51 22.64 4.51
C GLU A 114 4.50 21.77 5.30
N THR A 115 3.48 21.23 4.61
CA THR A 115 2.51 20.32 5.25
C THR A 115 3.18 19.11 5.91
N MET A 116 4.07 18.43 5.19
CA MET A 116 4.80 17.27 5.72
C MET A 116 5.74 17.66 6.86
N SER A 117 6.33 18.87 6.84
CA SER A 117 7.15 19.36 7.96
C SER A 117 6.31 19.59 9.22
N LYS A 118 5.10 20.16 9.09
CA LYS A 118 4.16 20.31 10.22
C LYS A 118 3.71 18.96 10.78
N ILE A 119 3.44 17.98 9.92
CA ILE A 119 3.12 16.60 10.33
C ILE A 119 4.32 15.99 11.07
N SER A 120 5.53 16.18 10.54
CA SER A 120 6.79 15.70 11.13
C SER A 120 6.98 16.25 12.54
N GLU A 121 6.84 17.56 12.71
CA GLU A 121 6.97 18.27 13.99
C GLU A 121 5.89 17.81 14.98
N ALA A 122 4.64 17.73 14.54
CA ALA A 122 3.53 17.31 15.40
C ALA A 122 3.67 15.86 15.90
N LEU A 123 4.24 14.97 15.07
CA LEU A 123 4.51 13.59 15.44
C LEU A 123 5.87 13.39 16.13
N GLY A 124 6.73 14.42 16.19
CA GLY A 124 8.12 14.29 16.65
C GLY A 124 9.00 13.39 15.79
N VAL A 125 8.58 13.09 14.55
CA VAL A 125 9.36 12.24 13.64
C VAL A 125 10.37 13.08 12.85
N ARG A 126 11.43 12.44 12.38
CA ARG A 126 12.47 13.04 11.53
C ARG A 126 12.30 12.54 10.10
N LEU A 127 11.74 13.40 9.25
CA LEU A 127 11.66 13.15 7.81
C LEU A 127 12.91 13.66 7.09
N THR A 128 13.35 12.91 6.07
CA THR A 128 14.32 13.40 5.08
C THR A 128 13.63 13.50 3.73
N PHE A 129 13.54 14.73 3.22
CA PHE A 129 13.03 14.94 1.86
C PHE A 129 14.03 14.42 0.83
N VAL A 130 13.54 13.59 -0.07
CA VAL A 130 14.27 13.18 -1.27
C VAL A 130 13.75 14.02 -2.43
N ASP A 131 14.65 14.78 -3.03
CA ASP A 131 14.34 15.63 -4.18
C ASP A 131 13.94 14.77 -5.37
N ALA A 132 12.63 14.78 -5.65
CA ALA A 132 12.05 14.05 -6.75
C ALA A 132 12.40 14.72 -8.09
N THR A 133 12.66 13.89 -9.08
CA THR A 133 12.90 14.30 -10.46
C THR A 133 11.55 14.55 -11.16
N SER A 134 11.36 15.78 -11.66
CA SER A 134 10.14 16.19 -12.36
C SER A 134 9.88 15.34 -13.61
N LYS A 135 8.61 15.20 -13.99
CA LYS A 135 8.17 14.59 -15.24
C LYS A 135 8.74 15.26 -16.50
N ASP A 136 9.14 16.53 -16.38
CA ASP A 136 9.71 17.32 -17.47
C ASP A 136 11.24 17.18 -17.54
N HIS A 137 11.87 16.44 -16.61
CA HIS A 137 13.31 16.23 -16.62
C HIS A 137 13.73 15.36 -17.82
N PRO A 138 14.84 15.67 -18.51
CA PRO A 138 15.21 14.99 -19.76
C PRO A 138 15.33 13.46 -19.65
N VAL A 139 15.83 12.96 -18.53
CA VAL A 139 15.92 11.50 -18.25
C VAL A 139 14.57 10.80 -18.38
N ILE A 140 13.45 11.46 -18.06
CA ILE A 140 12.12 10.87 -18.14
C ILE A 140 11.74 10.59 -19.60
N GLY A 141 12.06 11.52 -20.50
CA GLY A 141 11.92 11.32 -21.94
C GLY A 141 12.80 10.19 -22.45
N TRP A 142 14.05 10.13 -22.00
CA TRP A 142 14.97 9.05 -22.37
C TRP A 142 14.47 7.67 -21.89
N ILE A 143 14.03 7.56 -20.64
CA ILE A 143 13.46 6.32 -20.07
C ILE A 143 12.22 5.91 -20.88
N GLY A 144 11.31 6.85 -21.15
CA GLY A 144 10.11 6.58 -21.94
C GLY A 144 10.42 6.06 -23.34
N GLU A 145 11.45 6.60 -23.99
CA GLU A 145 11.90 6.13 -25.30
C GLU A 145 12.42 4.69 -25.24
N ARG A 146 13.33 4.38 -24.30
CA ARG A 146 13.85 3.02 -24.12
C ARG A 146 12.75 2.02 -23.75
N ALA A 147 11.88 2.38 -22.82
CA ALA A 147 10.75 1.55 -22.45
C ALA A 147 9.81 1.29 -23.64
N SER A 148 9.59 2.27 -24.53
CA SER A 148 8.75 2.09 -25.74
C SER A 148 9.37 1.15 -26.76
N GLU A 149 10.68 1.18 -26.94
CA GLU A 149 11.40 0.26 -27.82
C GLU A 149 11.30 -1.17 -27.32
N VAL A 150 11.54 -1.37 -26.01
CA VAL A 150 11.41 -2.67 -25.35
C VAL A 150 9.97 -3.17 -25.43
N ARG A 151 8.98 -2.30 -25.19
CA ARG A 151 7.57 -2.67 -25.26
C ARG A 151 7.19 -3.20 -26.65
N LYS A 152 7.60 -2.49 -27.70
CA LYS A 152 7.34 -2.91 -29.10
C LYS A 152 7.95 -4.28 -29.37
N GLN A 153 9.20 -4.51 -28.98
CA GLN A 153 9.85 -5.83 -29.13
C GLN A 153 9.12 -6.92 -28.32
N LYS A 154 8.72 -6.62 -27.08
CA LYS A 154 8.03 -7.58 -26.21
C LYS A 154 6.69 -8.01 -26.78
N VAL A 155 5.92 -7.09 -27.37
CA VAL A 155 4.66 -7.42 -28.07
C VAL A 155 4.90 -8.40 -29.22
N GLU A 156 5.99 -8.23 -29.99
CA GLU A 156 6.30 -9.15 -31.10
C GLU A 156 6.63 -10.54 -30.60
N LEU A 157 7.46 -10.65 -29.57
CA LEU A 157 7.82 -11.93 -28.95
C LEU A 157 6.61 -12.62 -28.33
N MET A 158 5.78 -11.88 -27.59
CA MET A 158 4.57 -12.43 -26.98
C MET A 158 3.55 -12.89 -28.03
N ALA A 159 3.35 -12.13 -29.12
CA ALA A 159 2.46 -12.52 -30.22
C ALA A 159 2.96 -13.77 -30.94
N GLN A 160 4.27 -13.84 -31.22
CA GLN A 160 4.89 -15.01 -31.86
C GLN A 160 4.78 -16.26 -30.99
N HIS A 161 4.98 -16.12 -29.68
CA HIS A 161 4.92 -17.23 -28.73
C HIS A 161 3.48 -17.72 -28.49
N SER A 162 2.55 -16.81 -28.22
CA SER A 162 1.18 -17.15 -27.83
C SER A 162 0.22 -17.36 -29.01
N GLY A 163 0.57 -16.90 -30.21
CA GLY A 163 -0.34 -16.87 -31.36
C GLY A 163 -1.41 -15.77 -31.31
N LEU A 164 -1.43 -14.95 -30.26
CA LEU A 164 -2.38 -13.83 -30.14
C LEU A 164 -2.06 -12.71 -31.12
N GLU A 165 -3.10 -12.02 -31.58
CA GLU A 165 -2.94 -10.77 -32.34
C GLU A 165 -2.31 -9.69 -31.45
N LYS A 166 -1.43 -8.85 -32.03
CA LYS A 166 -0.65 -7.86 -31.28
C LYS A 166 -1.52 -6.87 -30.50
N ASP A 167 -2.68 -6.51 -31.03
CA ASP A 167 -3.63 -5.57 -30.40
C ASP A 167 -4.32 -6.18 -29.18
N LYS A 168 -4.33 -7.52 -29.02
CA LYS A 168 -4.89 -8.23 -27.86
C LYS A 168 -3.94 -8.33 -26.68
N ILE A 169 -2.66 -7.98 -26.86
CA ILE A 169 -1.64 -8.09 -25.81
C ILE A 169 -1.57 -6.77 -25.04
N GLY A 170 -1.83 -6.82 -23.74
CA GLY A 170 -1.70 -5.67 -22.84
C GLY A 170 -2.51 -5.79 -21.55
N GLY A 171 -2.79 -4.64 -20.94
CA GLY A 171 -3.41 -4.50 -19.62
C GLY A 171 -2.37 -4.32 -18.52
N MET A 172 -2.55 -3.31 -17.66
CA MET A 172 -1.58 -2.86 -16.64
C MET A 172 -2.07 -3.09 -15.19
N GLY A 173 -3.04 -3.98 -14.99
CA GLY A 173 -3.51 -4.42 -13.67
C GLY A 173 -2.60 -5.47 -13.01
N ALA A 174 -3.03 -5.98 -11.84
CA ALA A 174 -2.32 -7.06 -11.15
C ALA A 174 -2.23 -8.32 -12.03
N GLY A 175 -1.02 -8.85 -12.24
CA GLY A 175 -0.79 -9.96 -13.18
C GLY A 175 -0.59 -9.52 -14.65
N SER A 176 -0.38 -8.23 -14.91
CA SER A 176 -0.09 -7.70 -16.25
C SER A 176 0.95 -8.52 -17.03
N VAL A 177 0.67 -8.78 -18.32
CA VAL A 177 1.61 -9.39 -19.29
C VAL A 177 2.91 -8.59 -19.44
N TRP A 178 2.88 -7.30 -19.12
CA TRP A 178 4.07 -6.44 -19.16
C TRP A 178 5.11 -6.81 -18.11
N LEU A 179 4.70 -7.51 -17.05
CA LEU A 179 5.55 -7.97 -15.96
C LEU A 179 5.98 -9.43 -16.13
N THR A 180 5.71 -10.04 -17.29
CA THR A 180 6.24 -11.37 -17.63
C THR A 180 7.75 -11.33 -17.76
N VAL A 181 8.43 -12.24 -17.07
CA VAL A 181 9.89 -12.41 -17.03
C VAL A 181 10.30 -13.81 -17.51
N ASN A 182 11.51 -13.92 -18.04
CA ASN A 182 12.10 -15.18 -18.48
C ASN A 182 13.02 -15.75 -17.38
N ASN A 183 12.45 -16.21 -16.27
CA ASN A 183 13.25 -16.69 -15.12
C ASN A 183 13.01 -18.16 -14.76
N GLY A 184 12.36 -18.96 -15.61
CA GLY A 184 12.29 -20.43 -15.47
C GLY A 184 11.68 -20.99 -14.18
N GLN A 185 11.10 -20.17 -13.29
CA GLN A 185 10.62 -20.62 -11.98
C GLN A 185 9.15 -20.28 -11.70
N THR A 186 8.62 -19.15 -12.19
CA THR A 186 7.19 -18.83 -12.05
C THR A 186 6.78 -17.82 -13.12
N ALA A 187 5.85 -18.22 -14.00
CA ALA A 187 5.21 -17.28 -14.90
C ALA A 187 4.05 -16.60 -14.17
N ASN A 188 3.97 -15.28 -14.24
CA ASN A 188 2.80 -14.55 -13.75
C ASN A 188 1.58 -14.75 -14.67
N GLN A 189 1.78 -15.28 -15.89
CA GLN A 189 0.79 -15.60 -16.91
C GLN A 189 1.09 -16.98 -17.49
N GLU A 190 0.16 -17.93 -17.34
CA GLU A 190 0.42 -19.34 -17.70
C GLU A 190 0.59 -19.55 -19.21
N PHE A 191 -0.12 -18.77 -20.04
CA PHE A 191 -0.01 -18.88 -21.50
C PHE A 191 1.28 -18.28 -22.08
N LEU A 192 2.04 -17.54 -21.27
CA LEU A 192 3.38 -17.04 -21.59
C LEU A 192 4.45 -17.81 -20.80
N ARG A 193 4.06 -18.94 -20.21
CA ARG A 193 5.00 -19.82 -19.53
C ARG A 193 6.03 -20.29 -20.55
N ASP A 194 7.30 -20.17 -20.15
CA ASP A 194 8.46 -20.51 -20.97
C ASP A 194 8.70 -19.60 -22.19
N ILE A 195 8.13 -18.38 -22.21
CA ILE A 195 8.52 -17.38 -23.21
C ILE A 195 10.01 -17.07 -23.13
N GLU A 196 10.70 -17.23 -24.26
CA GLU A 196 12.12 -16.86 -24.38
C GLU A 196 12.24 -15.36 -24.67
N LEU A 197 12.69 -14.60 -23.67
CA LEU A 197 13.06 -13.20 -23.83
C LEU A 197 14.59 -13.12 -23.98
N PRO A 198 15.13 -12.62 -25.11
CA PRO A 198 16.56 -12.53 -25.33
C PRO A 198 17.21 -11.49 -24.41
N SER A 199 18.51 -11.63 -24.17
CA SER A 199 19.27 -10.62 -23.42
C SER A 199 19.25 -9.28 -24.15
N LEU A 200 18.96 -8.21 -23.41
CA LEU A 200 19.05 -6.82 -23.90
C LEU A 200 20.43 -6.19 -23.65
N ALA A 201 21.38 -6.95 -23.10
CA ALA A 201 22.74 -6.50 -22.87
C ALA A 201 23.49 -6.32 -24.20
N GLY A 202 24.22 -5.21 -24.35
CA GLY A 202 24.99 -4.94 -25.56
C GLY A 202 24.16 -4.66 -26.81
N ALA A 203 22.85 -4.46 -26.68
CA ALA A 203 21.95 -4.08 -27.78
C ALA A 203 22.37 -2.77 -28.47
N ARG A 204 23.16 -1.95 -27.77
CA ARG A 204 23.64 -0.65 -28.20
C ARG A 204 25.13 -0.49 -27.85
N PRO A 205 26.01 -0.13 -28.80
CA PRO A 205 27.43 0.07 -28.51
C PRO A 205 27.70 1.07 -27.39
N GLU A 206 26.87 2.12 -27.30
CA GLU A 206 26.96 3.16 -26.28
C GLU A 206 26.74 2.64 -24.85
N TYR A 207 26.19 1.43 -24.67
CA TYR A 207 25.96 0.86 -23.34
C TYR A 207 27.13 0.03 -22.81
N GLU A 208 28.22 -0.08 -23.58
CA GLU A 208 29.44 -0.77 -23.14
C GLU A 208 29.17 -2.21 -22.68
N GLY A 209 28.26 -2.90 -23.38
CA GLY A 209 27.85 -4.27 -23.05
C GLY A 209 26.75 -4.39 -21.99
N LYS A 210 26.34 -3.30 -21.34
CA LYS A 210 25.22 -3.27 -20.39
C LYS A 210 23.87 -3.32 -21.10
N ASN A 211 22.81 -3.70 -20.38
CA ASN A 211 21.44 -3.43 -20.82
C ASN A 211 21.04 -1.96 -20.56
N TRP A 212 19.88 -1.53 -21.05
CA TRP A 212 19.47 -0.12 -20.96
C TRP A 212 19.19 0.37 -19.53
N VAL A 213 18.72 -0.51 -18.63
CA VAL A 213 18.47 -0.16 -17.21
C VAL A 213 19.79 -0.10 -16.44
N GLU A 214 20.68 -1.07 -16.66
CA GLU A 214 22.04 -1.00 -16.14
C GLU A 214 22.79 0.24 -16.62
N TYR A 215 22.63 0.60 -17.90
CA TYR A 215 23.22 1.82 -18.45
C TYR A 215 22.64 3.06 -17.78
N LEU A 216 21.30 3.17 -17.63
CA LEU A 216 20.63 4.26 -16.91
C LEU A 216 21.32 4.54 -15.58
N TRP A 217 21.51 3.50 -14.77
CA TRP A 217 22.08 3.63 -13.43
C TRP A 217 23.60 3.68 -13.39
N SER A 218 24.28 3.49 -14.51
CA SER A 218 25.73 3.66 -14.63
C SER A 218 26.14 5.10 -14.99
N VAL A 219 25.20 5.90 -15.50
CA VAL A 219 25.44 7.30 -15.81
C VAL A 219 25.40 8.13 -14.52
N SER A 220 26.40 8.97 -14.29
CA SER A 220 26.45 9.81 -13.09
C SER A 220 25.56 11.04 -13.20
N ASP A 221 25.47 11.64 -14.38
CA ASP A 221 24.65 12.81 -14.66
C ASP A 221 23.47 12.47 -15.57
N HIS A 222 22.30 12.27 -14.98
CA HIS A 222 21.10 11.90 -15.72
C HIS A 222 20.52 13.07 -16.55
N GLU A 223 21.02 14.31 -16.41
CA GLU A 223 20.64 15.43 -17.31
C GLU A 223 21.16 15.24 -18.74
N THR A 224 22.18 14.39 -18.92
CA THR A 224 22.71 14.06 -20.24
C THR A 224 21.86 13.02 -20.97
N LEU A 225 21.03 12.28 -20.25
CA LEU A 225 20.12 11.29 -20.82
C LEU A 225 18.88 12.01 -21.34
N ARG A 226 18.76 12.15 -22.66
CA ARG A 226 17.65 12.84 -23.32
C ARG A 226 17.08 11.96 -24.44
N SER A 227 15.79 12.11 -24.71
CA SER A 227 15.21 11.43 -25.87
C SER A 227 15.92 11.88 -27.15
N SER A 228 16.17 10.93 -28.05
CA SER A 228 16.75 11.19 -29.38
C SER A 228 15.79 11.98 -30.27
N ARG A 229 14.50 11.96 -29.95
CA ARG A 229 13.42 12.61 -30.68
C ARG A 229 12.84 13.77 -29.88
N SER A 230 12.94 14.98 -30.42
CA SER A 230 12.40 16.18 -29.76
C SER A 230 10.87 16.20 -29.65
N ASP A 231 10.18 15.44 -30.49
CA ASP A 231 8.72 15.30 -30.52
C ASP A 231 8.21 14.05 -29.78
N PHE A 232 9.09 13.32 -29.08
CA PHE A 232 8.74 12.08 -28.43
C PHE A 232 7.66 12.29 -27.36
N ASN A 233 6.53 11.61 -27.52
CA ASN A 233 5.43 11.64 -26.58
C ASN A 233 5.28 10.27 -25.92
N ILE A 234 5.70 10.19 -24.65
CA ILE A 234 5.67 8.95 -23.85
C ILE A 234 4.28 8.32 -23.88
N THR A 235 3.22 9.12 -23.64
CA THR A 235 1.85 8.62 -23.55
C THR A 235 1.37 7.99 -24.86
N ASN A 236 1.69 8.60 -26.00
CA ASN A 236 1.29 8.06 -27.31
C ASN A 236 2.09 6.79 -27.66
N GLU A 237 3.39 6.79 -27.39
CA GLU A 237 4.30 5.70 -27.76
C GLU A 237 4.15 4.47 -26.84
N MET A 238 3.66 4.67 -25.63
CA MET A 238 3.40 3.66 -24.62
C MET A 238 1.89 3.46 -24.38
N TRP A 239 1.04 3.82 -25.33
CA TRP A 239 -0.40 3.62 -25.17
C TRP A 239 -0.74 2.13 -25.19
N ASP A 240 -1.50 1.67 -24.19
CA ASP A 240 -1.97 0.29 -24.11
C ASP A 240 -3.48 0.22 -24.38
N TYR A 241 -3.85 -0.35 -25.52
CA TYR A 241 -5.25 -0.45 -25.94
C TYR A 241 -6.07 -1.45 -25.12
N GLN A 242 -5.41 -2.35 -24.38
CA GLN A 242 -6.07 -3.32 -23.50
C GLN A 242 -6.24 -2.79 -22.07
N GLU A 243 -5.68 -1.62 -21.73
CA GLU A 243 -5.88 -1.00 -20.42
C GLU A 243 -7.06 -0.02 -20.43
N GLU A 244 -8.16 -0.45 -19.81
CA GLU A 244 -9.40 0.31 -19.70
C GLU A 244 -9.32 1.47 -18.70
N MET A 245 -8.43 1.40 -17.71
CA MET A 245 -8.29 2.44 -16.70
C MET A 245 -7.29 3.49 -17.16
N LEU A 246 -7.81 4.62 -17.69
CA LEU A 246 -7.00 5.78 -18.09
C LEU A 246 -5.92 6.19 -17.07
N PRO A 247 -6.17 6.18 -15.74
CA PRO A 247 -5.12 6.52 -14.77
C PRO A 247 -3.91 5.57 -14.72
N ARG A 248 -4.03 4.34 -15.26
CA ARG A 248 -2.93 3.36 -15.33
C ARG A 248 -2.10 3.50 -16.60
N GLN A 249 -2.53 4.30 -17.57
CA GLN A 249 -1.76 4.54 -18.78
C GLN A 249 -0.41 5.18 -18.45
N ILE A 250 0.64 4.71 -19.12
CA ILE A 250 1.99 5.26 -18.95
C ILE A 250 2.03 6.67 -19.52
N ASN A 251 2.52 7.60 -18.72
CA ASN A 251 2.71 9.00 -19.09
C ASN A 251 3.99 9.51 -18.38
N PRO A 252 4.48 10.72 -18.70
CA PRO A 252 5.70 11.25 -18.10
C PRO A 252 5.69 11.29 -16.56
N ALA A 253 4.55 11.58 -15.94
CA ALA A 253 4.43 11.60 -14.48
C ALA A 253 4.51 10.19 -13.87
N THR A 254 3.91 9.19 -14.53
CA THR A 254 4.03 7.79 -14.11
C THR A 254 5.49 7.30 -14.19
N VAL A 255 6.21 7.62 -15.28
CA VAL A 255 7.63 7.27 -15.43
C VAL A 255 8.50 7.97 -14.39
N SER A 256 8.25 9.26 -14.13
CA SER A 256 8.91 10.03 -13.07
C SER A 256 8.66 9.42 -11.69
N THR A 257 7.42 9.04 -11.37
CA THR A 257 7.06 8.41 -10.09
C THR A 257 7.82 7.11 -9.90
N TYR A 258 7.82 6.24 -10.92
CA TYR A 258 8.58 4.98 -10.92
C TYR A 258 10.07 5.24 -10.67
N TYR A 259 10.66 6.15 -11.44
CA TYR A 259 12.08 6.48 -11.34
C TYR A 259 12.47 6.99 -9.94
N ASN A 260 11.63 7.83 -9.33
CA ASN A 260 11.87 8.36 -8.00
C ASN A 260 11.79 7.30 -6.89
N HIS A 261 10.85 6.35 -6.98
CA HIS A 261 10.81 5.22 -6.03
C HIS A 261 12.06 4.34 -6.15
N LEU A 262 12.53 4.03 -7.37
CA LEU A 262 13.78 3.28 -7.56
C LEU A 262 15.00 4.03 -7.01
N ARG A 263 15.07 5.35 -7.15
CA ARG A 263 16.14 6.15 -6.56
C ARG A 263 16.20 6.02 -5.04
N VAL A 264 15.05 6.09 -4.37
CA VAL A 264 14.99 5.94 -2.91
C VAL A 264 15.41 4.53 -2.48
N LEU A 265 14.96 3.50 -3.19
CA LEU A 265 15.39 2.12 -2.92
C LEU A 265 16.92 1.96 -3.06
N ARG A 266 17.53 2.58 -4.07
CA ARG A 266 19.00 2.59 -4.25
C ARG A 266 19.70 3.31 -3.09
N MET A 267 19.19 4.48 -2.69
CA MET A 267 19.72 5.22 -1.54
C MET A 267 19.70 4.39 -0.25
N ILE A 268 18.65 3.60 -0.02
CA ILE A 268 18.56 2.68 1.13
C ILE A 268 19.59 1.56 1.04
N GLN A 269 19.80 1.00 -0.15
CA GLN A 269 20.82 -0.04 -0.34
C GLN A 269 22.24 0.53 -0.11
N GLU A 270 22.51 1.75 -0.56
CA GLU A 270 23.80 2.43 -0.42
C GLU A 270 24.09 2.86 1.03
N SER A 271 23.07 3.32 1.76
CA SER A 271 23.22 3.70 3.17
C SER A 271 23.41 2.49 4.10
N GLY A 272 22.96 1.31 3.69
CA GLY A 272 23.05 0.09 4.50
C GLY A 272 22.09 0.06 5.70
N GLU A 273 21.07 0.92 5.70
CA GLU A 273 20.04 0.99 6.74
C GLU A 273 19.29 -0.35 6.82
N ALA A 274 19.02 -0.83 8.05
CA ALA A 274 18.34 -2.11 8.25
C ALA A 274 16.90 -2.11 7.68
N SER A 275 16.23 -0.97 7.77
CA SER A 275 14.90 -0.73 7.21
C SER A 275 14.66 0.77 7.01
N ALA A 276 13.69 1.12 6.16
CA ALA A 276 13.25 2.49 5.97
C ALA A 276 11.73 2.57 5.78
N LEU A 277 11.13 3.69 6.20
CA LEU A 277 9.77 4.07 5.82
C LEU A 277 9.85 5.07 4.67
N ILE A 278 9.17 4.76 3.56
CA ILE A 278 9.09 5.60 2.38
C ILE A 278 7.69 6.20 2.31
N LEU A 279 7.63 7.52 2.17
CA LEU A 279 6.41 8.31 2.11
C LEU A 279 6.38 9.14 0.83
N GLU A 280 5.20 9.35 0.27
CA GLU A 280 4.94 10.44 -0.67
C GLU A 280 4.56 11.72 0.10
N ASP A 281 4.67 12.88 -0.54
CA ASP A 281 4.47 14.19 0.10
C ASP A 281 3.00 14.63 0.22
N ASP A 282 2.06 13.74 -0.10
CA ASP A 282 0.63 13.96 0.08
C ASP A 282 0.00 12.91 0.99
N VAL A 283 0.66 12.58 2.10
CA VAL A 283 0.08 11.70 3.14
C VAL A 283 -0.39 12.45 4.37
N ASP A 284 -1.30 11.80 5.08
CA ASP A 284 -1.72 12.08 6.45
C ASP A 284 -1.67 10.76 7.25
N MET A 285 -1.61 10.85 8.57
CA MET A 285 -1.30 9.72 9.44
C MET A 285 -2.16 9.72 10.69
N GLU A 286 -2.26 8.56 11.34
CA GLU A 286 -2.83 8.48 12.69
C GLU A 286 -1.97 9.28 13.69
N TRP A 287 -2.60 9.98 14.61
CA TRP A 287 -1.91 10.73 15.66
C TRP A 287 -1.04 9.84 16.54
N ASP A 288 -1.53 8.64 16.87
CA ASP A 288 -0.83 7.61 17.63
C ASP A 288 -0.09 6.61 16.72
N LEU A 289 0.38 7.06 15.54
CA LEU A 289 1.07 6.24 14.54
C LEU A 289 2.14 5.34 15.14
N GLU A 290 3.01 5.90 15.98
CA GLU A 290 4.11 5.15 16.59
C GLU A 290 3.61 3.97 17.40
N ARG A 291 2.66 4.20 18.31
CA ARG A 291 2.09 3.16 19.15
C ARG A 291 1.46 2.04 18.33
N ARG A 292 0.68 2.41 17.30
CA ARG A 292 0.06 1.45 16.37
C ARG A 292 1.11 0.63 15.64
N TRP A 293 2.11 1.32 15.07
CA TRP A 293 3.19 0.68 14.34
C TRP A 293 3.98 -0.27 15.23
N ARG A 294 4.42 0.13 16.43
CA ARG A 294 5.16 -0.74 17.36
C ARG A 294 4.38 -1.97 17.81
N SER A 295 3.06 -1.83 17.98
CA SER A 295 2.18 -2.97 18.29
C SER A 295 2.14 -3.98 17.14
N ILE A 296 2.23 -3.52 15.89
CA ILE A 296 2.18 -4.35 14.69
C ILE A 296 3.55 -4.94 14.37
N GLU A 297 4.60 -4.11 14.36
CA GLU A 297 5.98 -4.44 13.98
C GLU A 297 6.52 -5.68 14.69
N ARG A 298 6.26 -5.82 15.99
CA ARG A 298 6.68 -6.97 16.81
C ARG A 298 6.10 -8.33 16.36
N HIS A 299 5.08 -8.32 15.51
CA HIS A 299 4.45 -9.52 14.95
C HIS A 299 4.92 -9.80 13.52
N LEU A 300 5.72 -8.92 12.92
CA LEU A 300 6.33 -9.18 11.62
C LEU A 300 7.36 -10.32 11.74
N PRO A 301 7.38 -11.26 10.79
CA PRO A 301 8.46 -12.24 10.68
C PRO A 301 9.82 -11.56 10.51
N SER A 302 10.90 -12.15 11.01
CA SER A 302 12.24 -11.54 10.93
C SER A 302 12.78 -11.36 9.50
N ASP A 303 12.18 -12.06 8.53
CA ASP A 303 12.52 -12.05 7.10
C ASP A 303 11.54 -11.22 6.26
N TRP A 304 10.80 -10.29 6.87
CA TRP A 304 9.90 -9.40 6.14
C TRP A 304 10.68 -8.52 5.15
N GLU A 305 10.14 -8.34 3.95
CA GLU A 305 10.76 -7.56 2.87
C GLU A 305 10.07 -6.21 2.71
N THR A 306 8.73 -6.20 2.66
CA THR A 306 7.91 -4.99 2.57
C THR A 306 6.73 -5.03 3.53
N VAL A 307 6.31 -3.86 3.99
CA VAL A 307 5.11 -3.69 4.82
C VAL A 307 4.37 -2.41 4.45
N PHE A 308 3.11 -2.53 4.02
CA PHE A 308 2.30 -1.38 3.62
C PHE A 308 1.53 -0.81 4.81
N LEU A 309 1.97 0.36 5.30
CA LEU A 309 1.27 1.13 6.35
C LEU A 309 0.12 1.96 5.76
N GLY A 310 0.28 2.34 4.51
CA GLY A 310 -0.69 2.98 3.66
C GLY A 310 -0.68 2.35 2.27
N HIS A 311 -1.83 1.83 1.87
CA HIS A 311 -2.08 1.29 0.54
C HIS A 311 -3.51 1.63 0.13
N CYS A 312 -3.89 1.28 -1.08
CA CYS A 312 -5.21 1.50 -1.62
C CYS A 312 -5.64 0.25 -2.39
N TRP A 313 -6.95 -0.01 -2.42
CA TRP A 313 -7.59 -0.95 -3.35
C TRP A 313 -7.11 -2.42 -3.24
N GLY A 314 -6.33 -2.76 -2.21
CA GLY A 314 -5.86 -4.11 -1.95
C GLY A 314 -6.93 -4.94 -1.22
N HIS A 315 -6.91 -6.26 -1.41
CA HIS A 315 -7.87 -7.20 -0.82
C HIS A 315 -7.31 -7.88 0.43
N GLU A 316 -6.65 -7.10 1.28
CA GLU A 316 -5.81 -7.59 2.36
C GLU A 316 -6.62 -8.36 3.43
N LEU A 317 -7.89 -7.97 3.63
CA LEU A 317 -8.83 -8.66 4.53
C LEU A 317 -9.16 -10.11 4.12
N ILE A 318 -8.85 -10.52 2.89
CA ILE A 318 -9.01 -11.92 2.46
C ILE A 318 -7.98 -12.81 3.15
N GLN A 319 -6.81 -12.27 3.46
CA GLN A 319 -5.76 -13.02 4.16
C GLN A 319 -6.06 -13.07 5.67
N PRO A 320 -5.73 -14.18 6.34
CA PRO A 320 -5.88 -14.26 7.78
C PRO A 320 -4.95 -13.26 8.49
N GLN A 321 -5.40 -12.80 9.65
CA GLN A 321 -4.60 -11.97 10.55
C GLN A 321 -3.36 -12.73 11.04
N LEU A 322 -2.21 -12.07 11.06
CA LEU A 322 -0.93 -12.64 11.47
C LEU A 322 -0.51 -12.10 12.84
N GLY A 323 -0.90 -12.78 13.91
CA GLY A 323 -0.48 -12.45 15.28
C GLY A 323 -1.01 -11.10 15.84
N HIS A 324 -1.50 -10.21 14.98
CA HIS A 324 -2.07 -8.92 15.30
C HIS A 324 -3.35 -8.71 14.48
N PRO A 325 -4.43 -8.13 15.05
CA PRO A 325 -5.73 -8.01 14.38
C PRO A 325 -5.71 -7.19 13.07
N ASN A 326 -4.70 -6.33 12.89
CA ASN A 326 -4.58 -5.46 11.73
C ASN A 326 -3.46 -5.87 10.75
N LEU A 327 -2.74 -6.97 11.02
CA LEU A 327 -1.60 -7.37 10.20
C LEU A 327 -1.98 -8.54 9.30
N HIS A 328 -1.79 -8.39 8.00
CA HIS A 328 -2.11 -9.39 7.00
C HIS A 328 -0.90 -9.65 6.11
N ARG A 329 -0.80 -10.87 5.54
CA ARG A 329 0.09 -11.09 4.39
C ARG A 329 -0.44 -10.29 3.22
N SER A 330 0.45 -9.71 2.42
CA SER A 330 0.00 -8.91 1.28
C SER A 330 -0.67 -9.76 0.21
N THR A 331 -1.78 -9.27 -0.36
CA THR A 331 -2.39 -9.89 -1.55
C THR A 331 -2.10 -9.09 -2.79
N ASP A 332 -2.62 -7.87 -2.85
CA ASP A 332 -2.50 -6.99 -4.02
C ASP A 332 -2.57 -5.50 -3.62
N PRO A 333 -1.77 -5.05 -2.63
CA PRO A 333 -1.74 -3.65 -2.26
C PRO A 333 -1.32 -2.79 -3.46
N LEU A 334 -2.07 -1.70 -3.68
CA LEU A 334 -1.72 -0.66 -4.64
C LEU A 334 -1.45 0.65 -3.91
N CYS A 335 -1.00 1.67 -4.65
CA CYS A 335 -0.46 2.92 -4.11
C CYS A 335 0.83 2.72 -3.27
N LEU A 336 1.82 3.58 -3.46
CA LEU A 336 3.10 3.56 -2.72
C LEU A 336 3.25 4.77 -1.79
N HIS A 337 2.13 5.34 -1.33
CA HIS A 337 2.16 6.58 -0.55
C HIS A 337 2.76 6.40 0.85
N GLY A 338 2.73 5.20 1.44
CA GLY A 338 3.38 4.94 2.73
C GLY A 338 3.71 3.46 2.98
N TYR A 339 4.96 3.06 2.79
CA TYR A 339 5.39 1.67 2.99
C TYR A 339 6.77 1.57 3.62
N GLY A 340 6.93 0.57 4.49
CA GLY A 340 8.20 0.14 5.05
C GLY A 340 8.88 -0.88 4.15
N VAL A 341 10.21 -0.83 4.09
CA VAL A 341 11.04 -1.79 3.36
C VAL A 341 12.26 -2.16 4.20
N SER A 342 12.62 -3.45 4.24
CA SER A 342 13.85 -3.91 4.88
C SER A 342 15.03 -3.82 3.91
N LEU A 343 16.28 -3.92 4.39
CA LEU A 343 17.46 -3.94 3.50
C LEU A 343 17.42 -5.12 2.51
N GLN A 344 16.87 -6.26 2.92
CA GLN A 344 16.66 -7.39 2.02
C GLN A 344 15.57 -7.08 1.00
N GLY A 345 14.47 -6.49 1.46
CA GLY A 345 13.37 -6.06 0.60
C GLY A 345 13.81 -5.04 -0.44
N SER A 346 14.65 -4.06 -0.09
CA SER A 346 15.12 -3.04 -1.05
C SER A 346 15.96 -3.67 -2.16
N LYS A 347 16.85 -4.61 -1.83
CA LYS A 347 17.65 -5.37 -2.80
C LYS A 347 16.77 -6.18 -3.75
N LYS A 348 15.80 -6.91 -3.21
CA LYS A 348 14.90 -7.74 -4.01
C LYS A 348 13.93 -6.92 -4.87
N LEU A 349 13.39 -5.83 -4.33
CA LEU A 349 12.60 -4.88 -5.12
C LEU A 349 13.43 -4.31 -6.26
N LEU A 350 14.68 -3.90 -6.02
CA LEU A 350 15.56 -3.41 -7.08
C LEU A 350 15.88 -4.48 -8.11
N GLU A 351 16.11 -5.73 -7.71
CA GLU A 351 16.29 -6.85 -8.64
C GLU A 351 15.07 -7.00 -9.56
N LEU A 352 13.87 -7.02 -8.98
CA LEU A 352 12.61 -7.17 -9.73
C LEU A 352 12.28 -5.94 -10.59
N TYR A 353 12.51 -4.73 -10.10
CA TYR A 353 12.23 -3.49 -10.82
C TYR A 353 13.26 -3.16 -11.91
N ASN A 354 14.50 -3.64 -11.79
CA ASN A 354 15.56 -3.36 -12.76
C ASN A 354 15.67 -4.39 -13.90
N ASP A 355 14.78 -5.39 -13.95
CA ASP A 355 14.72 -6.29 -15.10
C ASP A 355 14.42 -5.48 -16.39
N PRO A 356 15.27 -5.56 -17.42
CA PRO A 356 15.19 -4.66 -18.57
C PRO A 356 13.97 -4.92 -19.47
N TRP A 357 13.26 -6.04 -19.30
CA TRP A 357 12.03 -6.36 -20.03
C TRP A 357 10.76 -5.88 -19.32
N THR A 358 10.83 -5.56 -18.03
CA THR A 358 9.68 -5.17 -17.20
C THR A 358 9.79 -3.76 -16.63
N SER A 359 11.00 -3.22 -16.53
CA SER A 359 11.24 -1.88 -15.98
C SER A 359 10.47 -0.81 -16.76
N PHE A 360 9.72 0.02 -16.03
CA PHE A 360 8.88 1.10 -16.57
C PHE A 360 7.76 0.66 -17.54
N GLN A 361 7.42 -0.63 -17.57
CA GLN A 361 6.35 -1.16 -18.42
C GLN A 361 4.97 -1.12 -17.77
N THR A 362 4.86 -0.81 -16.48
CA THR A 362 3.59 -0.52 -15.80
C THR A 362 3.83 0.62 -14.79
N PRO A 363 2.78 1.25 -14.25
CA PRO A 363 2.94 2.05 -13.04
C PRO A 363 3.67 1.26 -11.93
N VAL A 364 4.46 1.96 -11.11
CA VAL A 364 5.37 1.33 -10.13
C VAL A 364 4.63 0.54 -9.05
N ASP A 365 3.45 1.02 -8.66
CA ASP A 365 2.59 0.40 -7.67
C ASP A 365 1.94 -0.88 -8.21
N THR A 366 1.57 -0.92 -9.50
CA THR A 366 0.97 -2.12 -10.10
C THR A 366 1.96 -3.27 -10.30
N CYS A 367 3.27 -3.02 -10.15
CA CYS A 367 4.28 -4.08 -10.11
C CYS A 367 4.17 -4.93 -8.84
N ILE A 368 3.84 -4.33 -7.69
CA ILE A 368 3.90 -4.97 -6.37
C ILE A 368 3.05 -6.26 -6.30
N PRO A 369 1.76 -6.28 -6.73
CA PRO A 369 0.97 -7.51 -6.71
C PRO A 369 1.63 -8.66 -7.49
N THR A 370 2.31 -8.36 -8.59
CA THR A 370 3.03 -9.37 -9.37
C THR A 370 4.30 -9.82 -8.64
N PHE A 371 5.03 -8.90 -8.02
CA PHE A 371 6.23 -9.23 -7.24
C PHE A 371 5.92 -10.11 -6.03
N ILE A 372 4.77 -9.90 -5.38
CA ILE A 372 4.26 -10.78 -4.32
C ILE A 372 4.04 -12.20 -4.85
N LYS A 373 3.40 -12.34 -6.02
CA LYS A 373 3.22 -13.66 -6.68
C LYS A 373 4.55 -14.32 -7.06
N LEU A 374 5.56 -13.52 -7.39
CA LEU A 374 6.93 -13.96 -7.67
C LEU A 374 7.76 -14.19 -6.39
N GLY A 375 7.16 -14.07 -5.21
CA GLY A 375 7.77 -14.46 -3.94
C GLY A 375 8.26 -13.32 -3.06
N LEU A 376 7.90 -12.05 -3.32
CA LEU A 376 8.14 -10.94 -2.38
C LEU A 376 7.38 -11.18 -1.05
N ASN A 377 8.10 -11.30 0.06
CA ASN A 377 7.56 -11.52 1.40
C ASN A 377 7.02 -10.20 1.97
N SER A 378 5.80 -9.88 1.55
CA SER A 378 5.14 -8.62 1.83
C SER A 378 3.99 -8.75 2.83
N PHE A 379 3.78 -7.70 3.61
CA PHE A 379 2.70 -7.58 4.59
C PHE A 379 1.94 -6.27 4.41
N SER A 380 0.70 -6.22 4.87
CA SER A 380 -0.15 -5.02 4.78
C SER A 380 -0.85 -4.79 6.12
N ILE A 381 -1.06 -3.52 6.45
CA ILE A 381 -1.83 -3.10 7.61
C ILE A 381 -3.24 -2.73 7.15
N GLU A 382 -4.25 -3.31 7.80
CA GLU A 382 -5.66 -3.03 7.54
C GLU A 382 -6.44 -2.90 8.86
N PRO A 383 -7.13 -1.77 9.13
CA PRO A 383 -7.17 -0.55 8.32
C PRO A 383 -5.82 0.17 8.26
N THR A 384 -5.57 0.88 7.16
CA THR A 384 -4.35 1.68 6.94
C THR A 384 -4.17 2.74 8.03
N ILE A 385 -2.93 2.97 8.44
CA ILE A 385 -2.55 3.97 9.45
C ILE A 385 -1.86 5.20 8.83
N ILE A 386 -1.63 5.15 7.51
CA ILE A 386 -1.16 6.24 6.66
C ILE A 386 -2.08 6.31 5.44
N ASN A 387 -2.66 7.48 5.17
CA ASN A 387 -3.61 7.67 4.08
C ASN A 387 -3.19 8.83 3.16
N GLN A 388 -3.48 8.69 1.88
CA GLN A 388 -3.24 9.79 0.94
C GLN A 388 -4.20 10.96 1.22
N SER A 389 -3.65 12.12 1.51
CA SER A 389 -4.33 13.39 1.61
C SER A 389 -4.85 13.82 0.25
N LYS A 390 -6.17 14.02 0.15
CA LYS A 390 -6.85 14.55 -1.05
C LYS A 390 -7.08 16.06 -0.96
N VAL A 391 -6.31 16.77 -0.13
CA VAL A 391 -6.47 18.22 0.06
C VAL A 391 -5.92 18.97 -1.16
N LEU A 392 -4.72 18.59 -1.63
CA LEU A 392 -4.01 19.24 -2.73
C LEU A 392 -4.19 18.48 -4.06
N ARG A 393 -3.91 19.14 -5.19
CA ARG A 393 -3.99 18.54 -6.54
C ARG A 393 -2.89 17.50 -6.75
N SER A 394 -3.20 16.48 -7.56
CA SER A 394 -2.25 15.43 -8.00
C SER A 394 -1.37 15.96 -9.13
N ASP A 395 -0.08 15.58 -9.12
CA ASP A 395 0.85 15.88 -10.21
C ASP A 395 0.83 14.81 -11.32
N ILE A 396 0.18 13.67 -11.05
CA ILE A 396 0.07 12.52 -11.95
C ILE A 396 -1.26 12.54 -12.73
N GLN A 397 -2.38 12.76 -12.02
CA GLN A 397 -3.72 12.74 -12.59
C GLN A 397 -4.33 14.13 -12.59
N SER A 398 -5.26 14.39 -13.51
CA SER A 398 -6.02 15.65 -13.49
C SER A 398 -6.83 15.76 -12.19
N GLY A 399 -6.83 16.96 -11.60
CA GLY A 399 -7.55 17.21 -10.35
C GLY A 399 -6.84 16.67 -9.10
N LYS A 400 -7.55 15.94 -8.24
CA LYS A 400 -7.04 15.39 -6.97
C LYS A 400 -6.76 13.88 -7.05
N GLY A 401 -6.81 13.31 -8.26
CA GLY A 401 -6.84 11.87 -8.48
C GLY A 401 -8.15 11.24 -8.00
N SER A 402 -8.11 9.95 -7.66
CA SER A 402 -9.27 9.22 -7.07
C SER A 402 -9.86 9.96 -5.86
N SER A 403 -11.20 9.98 -5.77
CA SER A 403 -11.94 10.52 -4.63
C SER A 403 -11.94 9.60 -3.41
N TRP A 404 -11.44 8.36 -3.55
CA TRP A 404 -11.25 7.46 -2.42
C TRP A 404 -10.19 8.03 -1.47
N LYS A 405 -10.53 8.04 -0.18
CA LYS A 405 -9.65 8.43 0.93
C LYS A 405 -9.87 7.39 2.02
N GLY A 406 -8.80 6.72 2.46
CA GLY A 406 -8.86 5.84 3.62
C GLY A 406 -9.31 6.59 4.87
N LEU A 407 -9.83 5.86 5.86
CA LEU A 407 -10.27 6.44 7.12
C LEU A 407 -9.09 6.49 8.09
N LEU A 408 -8.77 7.67 8.61
CA LEU A 408 -7.95 7.83 9.82
C LEU A 408 -8.90 8.11 10.98
N VAL A 409 -8.71 7.39 12.09
CA VAL A 409 -9.50 7.60 13.31
C VAL A 409 -9.15 8.94 13.95
N ASP A 410 -7.86 9.29 13.95
CA ASP A 410 -7.34 10.49 14.58
C ASP A 410 -6.28 11.17 13.70
N SER A 411 -6.73 11.89 12.67
CA SER A 411 -5.85 12.54 11.69
C SER A 411 -4.94 13.60 12.32
N VAL A 412 -3.64 13.50 12.04
CA VAL A 412 -2.64 14.53 12.41
C VAL A 412 -2.96 15.85 11.72
N ALA A 413 -3.23 15.84 10.41
CA ALA A 413 -3.54 17.05 9.66
C ALA A 413 -4.77 17.78 10.22
N GLU A 414 -5.83 17.05 10.60
CA GLU A 414 -7.02 17.63 11.21
C GLU A 414 -6.72 18.27 12.58
N ARG A 415 -5.86 17.64 13.39
CA ARG A 415 -5.41 18.23 14.68
C ARG A 415 -4.64 19.52 14.48
N ILE A 416 -3.72 19.55 13.52
CA ILE A 416 -2.95 20.76 13.19
C ILE A 416 -3.91 21.88 12.78
N LEU A 417 -4.84 21.62 11.86
CA LEU A 417 -5.83 22.60 11.42
C LEU A 417 -6.67 23.13 12.59
N ARG A 418 -7.15 22.26 13.49
CA ARG A 418 -7.89 22.67 14.69
C ARG A 418 -7.04 23.52 15.63
N SER A 419 -5.76 23.18 15.81
CA SER A 419 -4.84 23.95 16.65
C SER A 419 -4.55 25.35 16.09
N GLU A 420 -4.57 25.48 14.76
CA GLU A 420 -4.47 26.76 14.04
C GLU A 420 -5.81 27.54 14.03
N GLY A 421 -6.84 27.07 14.75
CA GLY A 421 -8.16 27.71 14.80
C GLY A 421 -8.96 27.59 13.50
N LYS A 422 -8.55 26.70 12.58
CA LYS A 422 -9.26 26.47 11.32
C LYS A 422 -10.40 25.47 11.52
N THR A 423 -11.52 25.75 10.86
CA THR A 423 -12.66 24.81 10.83
C THR A 423 -12.29 23.61 9.97
N VAL A 424 -12.27 22.43 10.59
CA VAL A 424 -12.26 21.16 9.85
C VAL A 424 -13.72 20.87 9.50
N ASP A 425 -14.06 20.92 8.22
CA ASP A 425 -15.39 20.57 7.75
C ASP A 425 -15.57 19.05 7.93
N SER A 426 -16.07 18.66 9.10
CA SER A 426 -16.22 17.27 9.53
C SER A 426 -17.44 16.61 8.91
N THR A 427 -17.83 17.02 7.70
CA THR A 427 -18.69 16.15 6.91
C THR A 427 -17.86 14.91 6.63
N TRP A 428 -18.10 13.87 7.46
CA TRP A 428 -17.99 12.48 7.04
C TRP A 428 -18.37 12.50 5.57
N PRO A 429 -17.49 12.14 4.64
CA PRO A 429 -17.85 12.25 3.25
C PRO A 429 -19.04 11.33 3.11
N ASN A 430 -20.22 11.93 2.99
CA ASN A 430 -21.47 11.20 2.85
C ASN A 430 -21.19 10.12 1.83
N ASP A 431 -21.67 8.91 2.09
CA ASP A 431 -21.40 7.69 1.33
C ASP A 431 -21.88 7.76 -0.14
N VAL A 432 -22.06 8.94 -0.70
CA VAL A 432 -22.70 9.20 -1.98
C VAL A 432 -21.90 10.24 -2.74
N LEU A 433 -21.11 9.78 -3.71
CA LEU A 433 -20.78 10.56 -4.90
C LEU A 433 -21.77 10.14 -5.99
N ASP A 434 -22.48 11.10 -6.59
CA ASP A 434 -23.40 10.88 -7.72
C ASP A 434 -24.46 9.77 -7.51
N GLY A 435 -25.00 9.64 -6.31
CA GLY A 435 -26.04 8.63 -6.01
C GLY A 435 -25.52 7.20 -5.85
N LYS A 436 -24.19 6.97 -5.78
CA LYS A 436 -23.60 5.63 -5.61
C LYS A 436 -22.89 5.47 -4.26
N PRO A 437 -23.08 4.33 -3.56
CA PRO A 437 -22.42 4.07 -2.28
C PRO A 437 -20.90 4.15 -2.40
N ARG A 438 -20.23 4.69 -1.37
CA ARG A 438 -18.78 4.54 -1.10
C ARG A 438 -18.47 3.06 -0.89
N ILE A 439 -18.39 2.31 -1.99
CA ILE A 439 -17.88 0.95 -1.97
C ILE A 439 -16.37 1.08 -1.93
N ASP A 440 -15.77 0.67 -0.81
CA ASP A 440 -14.34 0.45 -0.72
C ASP A 440 -13.92 -0.43 -1.92
N PRO A 441 -13.01 0.01 -2.81
CA PRO A 441 -12.56 -0.81 -3.91
C PRO A 441 -12.09 -2.21 -3.46
N ALA A 442 -11.54 -2.33 -2.25
CA ALA A 442 -11.16 -3.61 -1.62
C ALA A 442 -12.36 -4.54 -1.33
N SER A 443 -13.58 -3.99 -1.26
CA SER A 443 -14.82 -4.74 -1.04
C SER A 443 -15.52 -5.18 -2.34
N LYS A 444 -15.01 -4.76 -3.51
CA LYS A 444 -15.56 -5.22 -4.79
C LYS A 444 -15.00 -6.61 -5.10
N PRO A 445 -15.84 -7.64 -5.27
CA PRO A 445 -15.36 -8.92 -5.76
C PRO A 445 -14.80 -8.72 -7.17
N GLN A 446 -13.51 -9.02 -7.35
CA GLN A 446 -12.95 -9.13 -8.68
C GLN A 446 -13.61 -10.30 -9.42
N LYS A 447 -13.88 -10.09 -10.73
CA LYS A 447 -14.03 -11.23 -11.63
C LYS A 447 -12.71 -12.02 -11.54
N PRO A 448 -12.74 -13.36 -11.49
CA PRO A 448 -11.52 -14.15 -11.46
C PRO A 448 -10.57 -13.65 -12.57
N TYR A 449 -9.32 -13.38 -12.18
CA TYR A 449 -8.22 -13.06 -13.09
C TYR A 449 -7.87 -14.28 -13.94
N LEU A 450 -8.81 -14.70 -14.77
CA LEU A 450 -8.48 -15.25 -16.07
C LEU A 450 -8.48 -14.04 -16.97
N PHE A 451 -7.29 -13.57 -17.33
CA PHE A 451 -7.19 -12.48 -18.29
C PHE A 451 -7.98 -12.87 -19.55
N GLN A 452 -8.62 -11.90 -20.20
CA GLN A 452 -9.35 -12.17 -21.43
C GLN A 452 -8.43 -12.91 -22.43
N GLN A 453 -7.16 -12.54 -22.45
CA GLN A 453 -6.08 -13.19 -23.20
C GLN A 453 -5.89 -14.67 -22.86
N GLU A 454 -5.82 -15.04 -21.58
CA GLU A 454 -5.71 -16.46 -21.16
C GLU A 454 -6.92 -17.27 -21.64
N ARG A 455 -8.13 -16.70 -21.59
CA ARG A 455 -9.34 -17.34 -22.12
C ARG A 455 -9.33 -17.46 -23.63
N GLU A 456 -8.82 -16.46 -24.34
CA GLU A 456 -8.71 -16.47 -25.80
C GLU A 456 -7.71 -17.54 -26.27
N VAL A 457 -6.57 -17.69 -25.59
CA VAL A 457 -5.61 -18.78 -25.87
C VAL A 457 -6.25 -20.15 -25.61
N LEU A 458 -6.92 -20.34 -24.48
CA LEU A 458 -7.58 -21.62 -24.16
C LEU A 458 -8.73 -21.99 -25.12
N ASN A 459 -9.34 -21.00 -25.78
CA ASN A 459 -10.40 -21.23 -26.77
C ASN A 459 -9.86 -21.44 -28.19
N THR A 460 -8.59 -21.13 -28.44
CA THR A 460 -7.93 -21.26 -29.75
C THR A 460 -7.01 -22.47 -29.84
N ALA A 461 -6.58 -23.03 -28.70
CA ALA A 461 -5.93 -24.34 -28.57
C ALA A 461 -6.96 -25.49 -28.54
#